data_AF-A0A1R3IQ96-F1
#
_entry.id   AF-A0A1R3IQ96-F1
#
_cell.length_a   1.000
_cell.length_b   1.000
_cell.length_c   1.000
_cell.angle_alpha   90.00
_cell.angle_beta   90.00
_cell.angle_gamma   90.00
#
_symmetry.space_group_name_H-M   'P 1'
#
loop_
_entity.id
_entity.type
_entity.pdbx_description
1 polymer ?
#
loop_
_entity_poly.entity_id
_entity_poly.type
_entity_poly.pdbx_seq_one_letter_code
_entity_poly.pdbx_strand_id
1 'polypeptide(L)'
;MKKEKRKEYALLLEQEQMHWMQKSRVNWIIHGERNTKFYHTITKKRRIRNRITQVEKTSGVVTEDPKEVEDTFLQAFKECFGEEEAKHEEQIMTYLQDIEIPKLNNDHLDKLNEPFTEEEIRMATFQLGPTKAPGIDGKPAVFYQTYWDIVGDLTSKTALDFLNRGHILKELNKTLIALIPKRKDPSKVSDYRPISLCNGKLAFLDNYYEGYGIQQPLASSHSGMHKYCIISNPYQ
;
A
#
# COMPACT_ATOMS: atom_id res chain seq x y z
N MET A 1 -14.52 34.19 25.38
CA MET A 1 -15.73 33.54 24.81
C MET A 1 -15.97 33.75 23.30
N LYS A 2 -16.46 34.89 22.77
CA LYS A 2 -16.77 35.02 21.31
C LYS A 2 -15.56 34.90 20.38
N LYS A 3 -14.41 35.49 20.75
CA LYS A 3 -13.16 35.43 19.96
C LYS A 3 -12.57 34.01 19.90
N GLU A 4 -12.79 33.23 20.95
CA GLU A 4 -12.26 31.89 21.15
C GLU A 4 -13.07 30.87 20.35
N LYS A 5 -14.41 30.93 20.43
CA LYS A 5 -15.31 30.16 19.56
C LYS A 5 -15.08 30.44 18.08
N ARG A 6 -14.72 31.67 17.71
CA ARG A 6 -14.36 32.02 16.33
C ARG A 6 -13.06 31.35 15.86
N LYS A 7 -12.06 31.25 16.74
CA LYS A 7 -10.81 30.53 16.45
C LYS A 7 -11.04 29.04 16.31
N GLU A 8 -11.80 28.45 17.23
CA GLU A 8 -12.19 27.04 17.19
C GLU A 8 -12.97 26.71 15.92
N TYR A 9 -13.94 27.55 15.56
CA TYR A 9 -14.69 27.40 14.31
C TYR A 9 -13.79 27.52 13.06
N ALA A 10 -12.84 28.45 13.05
CA ALA A 10 -11.90 28.59 11.95
C ALA A 10 -11.00 27.35 11.80
N LEU A 11 -10.55 26.78 12.92
CA LEU A 11 -9.76 25.54 12.95
C LEU A 11 -10.54 24.35 12.39
N LEU A 12 -11.80 24.17 12.83
CA LEU A 12 -12.67 23.09 12.34
C LEU A 12 -12.88 23.16 10.82
N LEU A 13 -13.10 24.37 10.29
CA LEU A 13 -13.26 24.57 8.85
C LEU A 13 -11.98 24.29 8.06
N GLU A 14 -10.82 24.60 8.63
CA GLU A 14 -9.52 24.28 8.02
C GLU A 14 -9.28 22.76 8.01
N GLN A 15 -9.58 22.08 9.12
CA GLN A 15 -9.52 20.62 9.22
C GLN A 15 -10.46 19.93 8.21
N GLU A 16 -11.69 20.43 8.08
CA GLU A 16 -12.64 19.93 7.09
C GLU A 16 -12.12 20.12 5.66
N GLN A 17 -11.55 21.28 5.35
CA GLN A 17 -10.94 21.54 4.05
C GLN A 17 -9.79 20.59 3.75
N MET A 18 -8.86 20.40 4.70
CA MET A 18 -7.74 19.47 4.56
C MET A 18 -8.20 18.04 4.34
N HIS A 19 -9.22 17.59 5.09
CA HIS A 19 -9.82 16.26 4.94
C HIS A 19 -10.37 16.03 3.53
N TRP A 20 -11.14 16.97 3.00
CA TRP A 20 -11.71 16.85 1.66
C TRP A 20 -10.66 16.97 0.56
N MET A 21 -9.66 17.84 0.75
CA MET A 21 -8.50 17.93 -0.14
C MET A 21 -7.78 16.57 -0.24
N GLN A 22 -7.43 15.97 0.89
CA GLN A 22 -6.79 14.65 0.94
C GLN A 22 -7.64 13.57 0.24
N LYS A 23 -8.96 13.53 0.50
CA LYS A 23 -9.89 12.59 -0.15
C LYS A 23 -10.02 12.79 -1.66
N SER A 24 -9.88 14.01 -2.15
CA SER A 24 -9.97 14.31 -3.58
C SER A 24 -8.70 13.86 -4.35
N ARG A 25 -7.56 13.75 -3.67
CA ARG A 25 -6.19 13.61 -4.23
C ARG A 25 -5.85 14.66 -5.30
N VAL A 26 -6.35 15.88 -5.13
CA VAL A 26 -5.98 17.01 -5.98
C VAL A 26 -4.82 17.75 -5.32
N ASN A 27 -3.72 17.96 -6.05
CA ASN A 27 -2.52 18.63 -5.55
C ASN A 27 -2.54 20.16 -5.69
N TRP A 28 -3.54 20.71 -6.39
CA TRP A 28 -3.67 22.15 -6.61
C TRP A 28 -4.72 22.74 -5.67
N ILE A 29 -4.29 23.69 -4.84
CA ILE A 29 -5.21 24.58 -4.13
C ILE A 29 -5.66 25.62 -5.15
N ILE A 30 -6.93 25.54 -5.57
CA ILE A 30 -7.52 26.64 -6.33
C ILE A 30 -7.72 27.77 -5.32
N HIS A 31 -6.88 28.82 -5.39
CA HIS A 31 -6.98 29.99 -4.52
C HIS A 31 -8.38 30.62 -4.65
N GLY A 32 -9.15 30.60 -3.56
CA GLY A 32 -10.53 31.07 -3.49
C GLY A 32 -11.14 30.80 -2.09
N GLU A 33 -12.43 31.07 -1.90
CA GLU A 33 -13.13 30.67 -0.67
C GLU A 33 -13.07 29.15 -0.47
N ARG A 34 -12.90 28.71 0.78
CA ARG A 34 -12.65 27.32 1.22
C ARG A 34 -13.39 26.30 0.35
N ASN A 35 -12.66 25.65 -0.57
CA ASN A 35 -13.25 24.99 -1.73
C ASN A 35 -13.72 23.55 -1.46
N THR A 36 -14.40 23.31 -0.32
CA THR A 36 -14.89 21.97 0.05
C THR A 36 -15.85 21.41 -0.99
N LYS A 37 -16.75 22.23 -1.56
CA LYS A 37 -17.70 21.81 -2.61
C LYS A 37 -17.00 21.22 -3.84
N PHE A 38 -15.89 21.80 -4.28
CA PHE A 38 -15.09 21.28 -5.38
C PHE A 38 -14.49 19.91 -5.03
N TYR A 39 -13.84 19.82 -3.87
CA TYR A 39 -13.25 18.57 -3.41
C TYR A 39 -14.31 17.46 -3.25
N HIS A 40 -15.47 17.78 -2.66
CA HIS A 40 -16.61 16.87 -2.57
C HIS A 40 -17.06 16.37 -3.95
N THR A 41 -17.20 17.27 -4.92
CA THR A 41 -17.63 16.91 -6.27
C THR A 41 -16.62 16.00 -6.95
N ILE A 42 -15.32 16.26 -6.80
CA ILE A 42 -14.25 15.41 -7.32
C ILE A 42 -14.24 14.05 -6.63
N THR A 43 -14.36 14.01 -5.31
CA THR A 43 -14.44 12.75 -4.55
C THR A 43 -15.65 11.93 -4.99
N LYS A 44 -16.82 12.55 -5.19
CA LYS A 44 -18.02 11.87 -5.72
C LYS A 44 -17.78 11.30 -7.11
N LYS A 45 -17.24 12.10 -8.05
CA LYS A 45 -16.91 11.64 -9.41
C LYS A 45 -15.93 10.46 -9.40
N ARG A 46 -14.91 10.51 -8.53
CA ARG A 46 -13.95 9.42 -8.36
C ARG A 46 -14.58 8.16 -7.77
N ARG A 47 -15.43 8.29 -6.76
CA ARG A 47 -16.18 7.16 -6.17
C ARG A 47 -17.03 6.45 -7.21
N ILE A 48 -17.73 7.20 -8.06
CA ILE A 48 -18.55 6.63 -9.14
C ILE A 48 -17.67 5.91 -10.15
N ARG A 49 -16.57 6.53 -10.60
CA ARG A 49 -15.64 5.94 -11.57
C ARG A 49 -14.94 4.67 -11.07
N ASN A 50 -14.61 4.63 -9.78
CA ASN A 50 -13.89 3.51 -9.17
C ASN A 50 -14.83 2.40 -8.70
N ARG A 51 -16.15 2.58 -8.81
CA ARG A 51 -17.12 1.55 -8.42
C ARG A 51 -17.17 0.50 -9.53
N ILE A 52 -16.78 -0.72 -9.18
CA ILE A 52 -16.93 -1.88 -10.05
C ILE A 52 -18.35 -2.40 -9.84
N THR A 53 -19.18 -2.28 -10.87
CA THR A 53 -20.57 -2.80 -10.85
C THR A 53 -20.71 -4.09 -11.61
N GLN A 54 -19.82 -4.35 -12.57
CA GLN A 54 -19.86 -5.53 -13.42
C GLN A 54 -18.47 -5.92 -13.89
N VAL A 55 -18.30 -7.20 -14.24
CA VAL A 55 -17.06 -7.71 -14.85
C VAL A 55 -17.39 -8.83 -15.85
N GLU A 56 -16.63 -8.89 -16.93
CA GLU A 56 -16.65 -9.98 -17.91
C GLU A 56 -15.76 -11.13 -17.43
N LYS A 57 -16.35 -12.32 -17.28
CA LYS A 57 -15.64 -13.56 -16.93
C LYS A 57 -14.80 -14.05 -18.11
N THR A 58 -13.87 -14.98 -17.86
CA THR A 58 -13.06 -15.64 -18.90
C THR A 58 -13.91 -16.38 -19.94
N SER A 59 -15.13 -16.80 -19.57
CA SER A 59 -16.11 -17.40 -20.47
C SER A 59 -16.80 -16.42 -21.42
N GLY A 60 -16.53 -15.12 -21.31
CA GLY A 60 -17.19 -14.05 -22.08
C GLY A 60 -18.54 -13.60 -21.51
N VAL A 61 -19.00 -14.19 -20.40
CA VAL A 61 -20.25 -13.82 -19.72
C VAL A 61 -20.01 -12.63 -18.79
N VAL A 62 -20.85 -11.60 -18.88
CA VAL A 62 -20.84 -10.46 -17.96
C VAL A 62 -21.66 -10.80 -16.71
N THR A 63 -21.09 -10.53 -15.54
CA THR A 63 -21.80 -10.64 -14.26
C THR A 63 -21.88 -9.29 -13.56
N GLU A 64 -23.02 -9.03 -12.92
CA GLU A 64 -23.29 -7.87 -12.07
C GLU A 64 -23.43 -8.28 -10.59
N ASP A 65 -23.40 -9.59 -10.27
CA ASP A 65 -23.52 -10.05 -8.90
C ASP A 65 -22.23 -9.74 -8.12
N PRO A 66 -22.29 -9.01 -7.00
CA PRO A 66 -21.09 -8.59 -6.27
C PRO A 66 -20.17 -9.74 -5.86
N LYS A 67 -20.73 -10.91 -5.48
CA LYS A 67 -19.93 -12.07 -5.10
C LYS A 67 -19.23 -12.68 -6.30
N GLU A 68 -19.94 -12.87 -7.40
CA GLU A 68 -19.32 -13.37 -8.63
C GLU A 68 -18.26 -12.43 -9.19
N VAL A 69 -18.45 -11.12 -9.07
CA VAL A 69 -17.43 -10.12 -9.41
C VAL A 69 -16.18 -10.34 -8.56
N GLU A 70 -16.32 -10.44 -7.23
CA GLU A 70 -15.21 -10.68 -6.31
C GLU A 70 -14.47 -11.98 -6.63
N ASP A 71 -15.20 -13.08 -6.82
CA ASP A 71 -14.64 -14.40 -7.15
C ASP A 71 -13.87 -14.37 -8.48
N THR A 72 -14.36 -13.62 -9.47
CA THR A 72 -13.69 -13.48 -10.77
C THR A 72 -12.32 -12.80 -10.61
N PHE A 73 -12.22 -11.76 -9.78
CA PHE A 73 -10.93 -11.12 -9.47
C PHE A 73 -10.02 -12.04 -8.66
N LEU A 74 -10.56 -12.71 -7.64
CA LEU A 74 -9.79 -13.64 -6.81
C LEU A 74 -9.19 -14.78 -7.63
N GLN A 75 -9.97 -15.38 -8.53
CA GLN A 75 -9.51 -16.46 -9.39
C GLN A 75 -8.40 -15.99 -10.32
N ALA A 76 -8.58 -14.84 -10.99
CA ALA A 76 -7.56 -14.27 -11.86
C ALA A 76 -6.26 -13.96 -11.10
N PHE A 77 -6.34 -13.44 -9.86
CA PHE A 77 -5.15 -13.19 -9.04
C PHE A 77 -4.48 -14.48 -8.55
N LYS A 78 -5.25 -15.52 -8.22
CA LYS A 78 -4.68 -16.83 -7.89
C LYS A 78 -3.96 -17.45 -9.09
N GLU A 79 -4.45 -17.24 -10.30
CA GLU A 79 -3.77 -17.73 -11.51
C GLU A 79 -2.51 -16.92 -11.82
N CYS A 80 -2.53 -15.59 -11.65
CA CYS A 80 -1.35 -14.75 -11.89
C CYS A 80 -0.28 -14.82 -10.81
N PHE A 81 -0.67 -15.02 -9.54
CA PHE A 81 0.23 -14.99 -8.38
C PHE A 81 0.33 -16.34 -7.66
N GLY A 82 -0.34 -17.37 -8.19
CA GLY A 82 -0.21 -18.75 -7.69
C GLY A 82 1.15 -19.33 -8.07
N GLU A 83 1.73 -20.11 -7.18
CA GLU A 83 3.08 -20.64 -7.30
C GLU A 83 3.22 -21.63 -8.48
N GLU A 84 4.11 -21.33 -9.42
CA GLU A 84 4.80 -22.31 -10.28
C GLU A 84 6.27 -22.44 -9.82
N GLU A 85 6.49 -22.59 -8.50
CA GLU A 85 7.83 -22.42 -7.89
C GLU A 85 8.86 -23.47 -8.31
N ALA A 86 8.46 -24.68 -8.71
CA ALA A 86 9.44 -25.75 -8.93
C ALA A 86 10.15 -25.75 -10.30
N LYS A 87 9.67 -24.99 -11.30
CA LYS A 87 10.18 -25.13 -12.69
C LYS A 87 11.21 -24.09 -13.11
N HIS A 88 11.37 -23.03 -12.35
CA HIS A 88 12.14 -21.85 -12.79
C HIS A 88 13.55 -21.78 -12.19
N GLU A 89 13.81 -22.37 -11.02
CA GLU A 89 15.10 -22.24 -10.35
C GLU A 89 16.24 -22.89 -11.16
N GLU A 90 16.05 -24.12 -11.66
CA GLU A 90 17.06 -24.79 -12.51
C GLU A 90 17.32 -24.02 -13.82
N GLN A 91 16.27 -23.45 -14.42
CA GLN A 91 16.37 -22.69 -15.67
C GLN A 91 17.09 -21.35 -15.46
N ILE A 92 16.80 -20.65 -14.35
CA ILE A 92 17.48 -19.43 -13.94
C ILE A 92 18.95 -19.73 -13.67
N MET A 93 19.26 -20.78 -12.89
CA MET A 93 20.64 -21.15 -12.58
C MET A 93 21.43 -21.55 -13.83
N THR A 94 20.80 -22.24 -14.78
CA THR A 94 21.41 -22.56 -16.09
C THR A 94 21.69 -21.28 -16.90
N TYR A 95 20.76 -20.31 -16.91
CA TYR A 95 20.95 -19.04 -17.63
C TYR A 95 22.03 -18.15 -17.01
N LEU A 96 22.15 -18.17 -15.67
CA LEU A 96 23.11 -17.35 -14.93
C LEU A 96 24.52 -17.95 -14.90
N GLN A 97 24.71 -19.22 -15.25
CA GLN A 97 26.02 -19.90 -15.23
C GLN A 97 27.05 -19.24 -16.15
N ASP A 98 26.61 -18.69 -17.29
CA ASP A 98 27.50 -18.10 -18.31
C ASP A 98 27.67 -16.57 -18.15
N ILE A 99 27.05 -15.96 -17.13
CA ILE A 99 27.11 -14.52 -16.89
C ILE A 99 28.04 -14.25 -15.71
N GLU A 100 29.06 -13.42 -15.92
CA GLU A 100 29.93 -12.95 -14.85
C GLU A 100 29.20 -11.86 -14.04
N ILE A 101 28.44 -12.29 -13.04
CA ILE A 101 27.70 -11.40 -12.14
C ILE A 101 28.65 -10.88 -11.06
N PRO A 102 28.71 -9.55 -10.81
CA PRO A 102 29.47 -9.01 -9.70
C PRO A 102 29.03 -9.65 -8.38
N LYS A 103 29.96 -10.33 -7.70
CA LYS A 103 29.70 -10.94 -6.40
C LYS A 103 29.89 -9.89 -5.31
N LEU A 104 29.01 -9.91 -4.32
CA LEU A 104 29.20 -9.14 -3.10
C LEU A 104 30.47 -9.64 -2.39
N ASN A 105 31.29 -8.71 -1.91
CA ASN A 105 32.41 -9.06 -1.05
C ASN A 105 31.91 -9.42 0.36
N ASN A 106 32.78 -10.00 1.18
CA ASN A 106 32.42 -10.38 2.55
C ASN A 106 31.95 -9.17 3.38
N ASP A 107 32.57 -8.00 3.21
CA ASP A 107 32.15 -6.77 3.88
C ASP A 107 30.71 -6.34 3.54
N HIS A 108 30.26 -6.55 2.29
CA HIS A 108 28.88 -6.28 1.89
C HIS A 108 27.92 -7.32 2.46
N LEU A 109 28.32 -8.59 2.50
CA LEU A 109 27.54 -9.65 3.10
C LEU A 109 27.36 -9.45 4.60
N ASP A 110 28.42 -9.06 5.30
CA ASP A 110 28.36 -8.77 6.73
C ASP A 110 27.39 -7.62 7.01
N LYS A 111 27.47 -6.53 6.23
CA LYS A 111 26.51 -5.41 6.33
C LYS A 111 25.07 -5.79 6.02
N LEU A 112 24.83 -6.67 5.04
CA LEU A 112 23.48 -7.13 4.69
C LEU A 112 22.86 -8.03 5.75
N ASN A 113 23.69 -8.71 6.54
CA ASN A 113 23.25 -9.61 7.61
C ASN A 113 23.22 -8.92 8.99
N GLU A 114 23.58 -7.64 9.07
CA GLU A 114 23.45 -6.88 10.32
C GLU A 114 21.97 -6.78 10.73
N PRO A 115 21.67 -6.90 12.04
CA PRO A 115 20.31 -6.77 12.51
C PRO A 115 19.82 -5.33 12.33
N PHE A 116 18.57 -5.19 11.92
CA PHE A 116 17.90 -3.91 11.81
C PHE A 116 17.84 -3.21 13.18
N THR A 117 17.94 -1.89 13.16
CA THR A 117 17.96 -1.02 14.33
C THR A 117 16.73 -0.12 14.40
N GLU A 118 16.39 0.34 15.61
CA GLU A 118 15.29 1.29 15.79
C GLU A 118 15.51 2.61 15.05
N GLU A 119 16.76 3.07 14.94
CA GLU A 119 17.08 4.30 14.22
C GLU A 119 16.79 4.18 12.73
N GLU A 120 17.06 3.02 12.11
CA GLU A 120 16.69 2.75 10.71
C GLU A 120 15.18 2.78 10.50
N ILE A 121 14.39 2.20 11.42
CA ILE A 121 12.93 2.24 11.36
C ILE A 121 12.42 3.68 11.46
N ARG A 122 13.01 4.47 12.38
CA ARG A 122 12.68 5.88 12.53
C ARG A 122 13.00 6.65 11.25
N MET A 123 14.23 6.57 10.75
CA MET A 123 14.65 7.25 9.53
C MET A 123 13.73 6.90 8.34
N ALA A 124 13.47 5.62 8.12
CA ALA A 124 12.59 5.16 7.04
C ALA A 124 11.15 5.70 7.17
N THR A 125 10.63 5.78 8.41
CA THR A 125 9.30 6.37 8.69
C THR A 125 9.26 7.86 8.35
N PHE A 126 10.32 8.62 8.67
CA PHE A 126 10.38 10.06 8.40
C PHE A 126 10.67 10.39 6.94
N GLN A 127 11.19 9.44 6.16
CA GLN A 127 11.33 9.54 4.70
C GLN A 127 10.00 9.29 3.96
N LEU A 128 8.96 8.78 4.63
CA LEU A 128 7.65 8.60 3.99
C LEU A 128 7.02 9.96 3.66
N GLY A 129 6.50 10.08 2.45
CA GLY A 129 5.66 11.22 2.08
C GLY A 129 4.44 11.30 3.04
N PRO A 130 4.20 12.44 3.71
CA PRO A 130 3.25 12.54 4.83
C PRO A 130 1.80 12.19 4.44
N THR A 131 1.45 12.42 3.18
CA THR A 131 0.11 12.19 2.60
C THR A 131 0.05 10.95 1.70
N LYS A 132 1.01 10.02 1.81
CA LYS A 132 0.93 8.70 1.16
C LYS A 132 -0.36 7.97 1.61
N ALA A 133 -0.84 7.05 0.78
CA ALA A 133 -2.07 6.33 1.07
C ALA A 133 -1.95 5.54 2.39
N PRO A 134 -2.94 5.61 3.30
CA PRO A 134 -2.92 4.82 4.52
C PRO A 134 -3.12 3.33 4.21
N GLY A 135 -2.60 2.47 5.07
CA GLY A 135 -2.88 1.04 5.04
C GLY A 135 -4.28 0.71 5.57
N ILE A 136 -4.54 -0.56 5.84
CA ILE A 136 -5.80 -1.03 6.43
C ILE A 136 -6.09 -0.43 7.82
N ASP A 137 -5.05 0.04 8.53
CA ASP A 137 -5.16 0.80 9.78
C ASP A 137 -5.74 2.22 9.61
N GLY A 138 -5.84 2.70 8.37
CA GLY A 138 -6.37 4.03 8.05
C GLY A 138 -5.47 5.18 8.53
N LYS A 139 -4.23 4.90 8.97
CA LYS A 139 -3.32 5.92 9.50
C LYS A 139 -2.31 6.34 8.42
N PRO A 140 -2.29 7.61 7.99
CA PRO A 140 -1.29 8.09 7.04
C PRO A 140 0.08 8.23 7.71
N ALA A 141 1.16 8.31 6.92
CA ALA A 141 2.52 8.45 7.43
C ALA A 141 2.68 9.64 8.40
N VAL A 142 2.00 10.76 8.13
CA VAL A 142 2.01 11.95 9.01
C VAL A 142 1.56 11.64 10.44
N PHE A 143 0.70 10.63 10.66
CA PHE A 143 0.29 10.22 12.00
C PHE A 143 1.49 9.67 12.79
N TYR A 144 2.25 8.76 12.18
CA TYR A 144 3.43 8.16 12.80
C TYR A 144 4.56 9.20 13.01
N GLN A 145 4.73 10.11 12.05
CA GLN A 145 5.71 11.20 12.15
C GLN A 145 5.36 12.21 13.26
N THR A 146 4.08 12.54 13.42
CA THR A 146 3.61 13.54 14.39
C THR A 146 3.59 12.98 15.81
N TYR A 147 3.16 11.72 15.97
CA TYR A 147 2.97 11.10 17.28
C TYR A 147 4.05 10.07 17.61
N TRP A 148 5.25 10.20 17.01
CA TRP A 148 6.34 9.23 17.18
C TRP A 148 6.71 9.01 18.65
N ASP A 149 6.68 10.05 19.48
CA ASP A 149 6.99 9.93 20.91
C ASP A 149 5.99 9.03 21.67
N ILE A 150 4.79 8.81 21.10
CA ILE A 150 3.73 7.98 21.68
C ILE A 150 3.73 6.58 21.04
N VAL A 151 3.81 6.51 19.71
CA VAL A 151 3.63 5.25 18.95
C VAL A 151 4.93 4.63 18.44
N GLY A 152 6.05 5.35 18.54
CA GLY A 152 7.34 4.97 17.98
C GLY A 152 7.86 3.66 18.56
N ASP A 153 7.95 3.56 19.89
CA ASP A 153 8.46 2.36 20.58
C ASP A 153 7.70 1.08 20.17
N LEU A 154 6.36 1.12 20.15
CA LEU A 154 5.56 -0.02 19.71
C LEU A 154 5.76 -0.32 18.22
N THR A 155 5.87 0.72 17.40
CA THR A 155 6.09 0.59 15.94
C THR A 155 7.45 -0.05 15.66
N SER A 156 8.52 0.46 16.29
CA SER A 156 9.88 -0.06 16.20
C SER A 156 9.96 -1.51 16.66
N LYS A 157 9.42 -1.84 17.84
CA LYS A 157 9.42 -3.23 18.35
C LYS A 157 8.70 -4.19 17.40
N THR A 158 7.55 -3.79 16.88
CA THR A 158 6.79 -4.62 15.93
C THR A 158 7.59 -4.83 14.63
N ALA A 159 8.23 -3.77 14.14
CA ALA A 159 9.05 -3.82 12.93
C ALA A 159 10.27 -4.74 13.11
N LEU A 160 10.99 -4.59 14.21
CA LEU A 160 12.19 -5.35 14.52
C LEU A 160 11.91 -6.82 14.79
N ASP A 161 10.81 -7.15 15.46
CA ASP A 161 10.40 -8.55 15.66
C ASP A 161 10.13 -9.24 14.31
N PHE A 162 9.55 -8.51 13.35
CA PHE A 162 9.38 -9.01 12.00
C PHE A 162 10.72 -9.13 11.25
N LEU A 163 11.51 -8.06 11.21
CA LEU A 163 12.72 -7.99 10.37
C LEU A 163 13.85 -8.89 10.87
N ASN A 164 14.06 -8.95 12.18
CA ASN A 164 15.18 -9.69 12.76
C ASN A 164 14.84 -11.13 13.14
N ARG A 165 13.54 -11.45 13.32
CA ARG A 165 13.11 -12.79 13.79
C ARG A 165 12.17 -13.51 12.83
N GLY A 166 11.72 -12.85 11.77
CA GLY A 166 10.79 -13.43 10.79
C GLY A 166 9.37 -13.63 11.32
N HIS A 167 9.02 -13.05 12.47
CA HIS A 167 7.69 -13.22 13.06
C HIS A 167 6.77 -12.06 12.66
N ILE A 168 5.79 -12.36 11.81
CA ILE A 168 4.73 -11.41 11.45
C ILE A 168 3.40 -11.83 12.07
N LEU A 169 2.74 -10.90 12.75
CA LEU A 169 1.37 -11.11 13.19
C LEU A 169 0.48 -11.33 11.95
N LYS A 170 -0.37 -12.36 11.96
CA LYS A 170 -1.27 -12.67 10.84
C LYS A 170 -2.15 -11.48 10.42
N GLU A 171 -2.47 -10.59 11.36
CA GLU A 171 -3.23 -9.37 11.08
C GLU A 171 -2.42 -8.33 10.29
N LEU A 172 -1.10 -8.31 10.45
CA LEU A 172 -0.20 -7.45 9.66
C LEU A 172 -0.03 -7.98 8.23
N ASN A 173 -0.17 -9.30 8.04
CA ASN A 173 -0.19 -9.97 6.73
C ASN A 173 -1.49 -9.79 5.93
N LYS A 174 -2.49 -9.10 6.48
CA LYS A 174 -3.68 -8.74 5.71
C LYS A 174 -3.34 -7.58 4.78
N THR A 175 -3.51 -7.80 3.49
CA THR A 175 -3.31 -6.78 2.47
C THR A 175 -4.65 -6.41 1.87
N LEU A 176 -4.89 -5.10 1.77
CA LEU A 176 -6.04 -4.58 1.06
C LEU A 176 -5.67 -4.42 -0.41
N ILE A 177 -6.38 -5.07 -1.33
CA ILE A 177 -6.15 -4.86 -2.77
C ILE A 177 -7.11 -3.78 -3.28
N ALA A 178 -6.56 -2.63 -3.64
CA ALA A 178 -7.28 -1.58 -4.34
C ALA A 178 -7.20 -1.79 -5.85
N LEU A 179 -8.36 -1.85 -6.52
CA LEU A 179 -8.45 -2.00 -7.96
C LEU A 179 -8.61 -0.63 -8.62
N ILE A 180 -7.65 -0.23 -9.46
CA ILE A 180 -7.67 1.05 -10.17
C ILE A 180 -7.90 0.82 -11.68
N PRO A 181 -8.96 1.40 -12.27
CA PRO A 181 -9.19 1.33 -13.72
C PRO A 181 -8.00 1.88 -14.53
N LYS A 182 -7.53 1.12 -15.53
CA LYS A 182 -6.51 1.54 -16.51
C LYS A 182 -7.08 2.43 -17.61
N ARG A 183 -8.35 2.22 -17.95
CA ARG A 183 -9.05 2.88 -19.05
C ARG A 183 -10.43 3.39 -18.61
N LYS A 184 -11.02 4.21 -19.46
CA LYS A 184 -12.43 4.59 -19.33
C LYS A 184 -13.30 3.35 -19.59
N ASP A 185 -14.32 3.18 -18.77
CA ASP A 185 -15.33 2.10 -18.89
C ASP A 185 -14.69 0.68 -18.91
N PRO A 186 -14.01 0.28 -17.81
CA PRO A 186 -13.39 -1.05 -17.71
C PRO A 186 -14.43 -2.17 -17.68
N SER A 187 -14.18 -3.25 -18.41
CA SER A 187 -15.08 -4.41 -18.48
C SER A 187 -14.42 -5.72 -18.04
N LYS A 188 -13.10 -5.86 -18.22
CA LYS A 188 -12.34 -7.08 -17.91
C LYS A 188 -11.47 -6.91 -16.68
N VAL A 189 -11.12 -8.01 -16.00
CA VAL A 189 -10.17 -7.99 -14.88
C VAL A 189 -8.83 -7.33 -15.28
N SER A 190 -8.34 -7.61 -16.49
CA SER A 190 -7.09 -7.04 -17.02
C SER A 190 -7.12 -5.52 -17.19
N ASP A 191 -8.31 -4.90 -17.20
CA ASP A 191 -8.47 -3.45 -17.27
C ASP A 191 -8.23 -2.75 -15.93
N TYR A 192 -8.02 -3.51 -14.85
CA TYR A 192 -7.73 -2.97 -13.54
C TYR A 192 -6.26 -3.19 -13.17
N ARG A 193 -5.68 -2.22 -12.46
CA ARG A 193 -4.38 -2.35 -11.80
C ARG A 193 -4.64 -2.73 -10.34
N PRO A 194 -4.20 -3.90 -9.87
CA PRO A 194 -4.17 -4.18 -8.46
C PRO A 194 -3.09 -3.33 -7.79
N ILE A 195 -3.45 -2.64 -6.71
CA ILE A 195 -2.49 -2.01 -5.80
C ILE A 195 -2.68 -2.67 -4.44
N SER A 196 -1.64 -3.38 -4.01
CA SER A 196 -1.54 -3.92 -2.66
C SER A 196 -1.27 -2.80 -1.67
N LEU A 197 -2.22 -2.53 -0.80
CA LEU A 197 -2.10 -1.59 0.31
C LEU A 197 -1.74 -2.39 1.57
N CYS A 198 -0.45 -2.41 1.87
CA CYS A 198 0.11 -3.03 3.06
C CYS A 198 -0.24 -2.20 4.31
N ASN A 199 -0.12 -2.81 5.49
CA ASN A 199 -0.27 -2.07 6.76
C ASN A 199 0.75 -0.92 6.85
N GLY A 200 0.29 0.27 7.28
CA GLY A 200 1.15 1.46 7.44
C GLY A 200 2.33 1.22 8.40
N LYS A 201 2.14 0.35 9.39
CA LYS A 201 3.17 -0.19 10.29
C LYS A 201 4.31 -0.95 9.60
N LEU A 202 4.24 -1.20 8.30
CA LEU A 202 5.31 -1.81 7.52
C LEU A 202 5.60 -1.01 6.25
N ALA A 203 4.90 0.10 6.01
CA ALA A 203 5.08 0.94 4.82
C ALA A 203 6.46 1.63 4.80
N PHE A 204 7.12 1.76 5.95
CA PHE A 204 8.51 2.23 6.00
C PHE A 204 9.49 1.22 5.37
N LEU A 205 9.15 -0.07 5.30
CA LEU A 205 10.00 -1.06 4.64
C LEU A 205 10.18 -0.72 3.16
N ASP A 206 9.15 -0.23 2.49
CA ASP A 206 9.20 0.12 1.07
C ASP A 206 10.28 1.18 0.79
N ASN A 207 10.35 2.24 1.61
CA ASN A 207 11.37 3.28 1.48
C ASN A 207 12.76 2.82 1.95
N TYR A 208 12.84 1.94 2.95
CA TYR A 208 14.12 1.40 3.40
C TYR A 208 14.81 0.68 2.25
N TYR A 209 14.14 -0.28 1.59
CA TYR A 209 14.73 -0.99 0.45
C TYR A 209 15.08 -0.06 -0.72
N GLU A 210 14.25 0.96 -1.02
CA GLU A 210 14.56 1.98 -2.03
C GLU A 210 15.83 2.79 -1.68
N GLY A 211 16.05 3.11 -0.39
CA GLY A 211 17.22 3.85 0.09
C GLY A 211 18.55 3.11 -0.07
N TYR A 212 18.53 1.78 -0.12
CA TYR A 212 19.69 0.93 -0.41
C TYR A 212 19.77 0.50 -1.89
N GLY A 213 18.87 1.00 -2.75
CA GLY A 213 18.82 0.63 -4.17
C GLY A 213 18.38 -0.81 -4.42
N ILE A 214 17.72 -1.45 -3.45
CA ILE A 214 17.23 -2.83 -3.54
C ILE A 214 15.77 -2.77 -4.03
N GLN A 215 15.50 -3.32 -5.22
CA GLN A 215 14.12 -3.63 -5.60
C GLN A 215 13.59 -4.67 -4.62
N GLN A 216 12.38 -4.45 -4.08
CA GLN A 216 11.74 -5.42 -3.18
C GLN A 216 11.90 -6.84 -3.76
N PRO A 217 12.37 -7.82 -2.97
CA PRO A 217 12.01 -9.19 -3.28
C PRO A 217 10.48 -9.21 -3.20
N LEU A 218 9.82 -9.34 -4.35
CA LEU A 218 8.43 -9.78 -4.39
C LEU A 218 8.38 -11.03 -3.52
N ALA A 219 7.90 -10.88 -2.30
CA ALA A 219 7.89 -11.86 -1.20
C ALA A 219 8.20 -13.28 -1.69
N SER A 220 9.48 -13.65 -1.70
CA SER A 220 9.90 -15.01 -2.00
C SER A 220 9.60 -15.85 -0.75
N SER A 221 8.81 -16.89 -0.99
CA SER A 221 7.98 -17.65 -0.05
C SER A 221 8.73 -18.56 0.91
N HIS A 222 9.91 -18.18 1.42
CA HIS A 222 10.61 -19.05 2.38
C HIS A 222 10.03 -19.00 3.81
N SER A 223 9.01 -18.17 4.07
CA SER A 223 8.31 -18.17 5.36
C SER A 223 6.78 -18.01 5.22
N GLY A 224 6.10 -19.03 4.70
CA GLY A 224 4.68 -19.30 5.01
C GLY A 224 3.69 -18.13 4.90
N MET A 225 3.89 -17.21 3.96
CA MET A 225 3.01 -16.06 3.75
C MET A 225 1.72 -16.50 3.04
N HIS A 226 0.76 -17.04 3.77
CA HIS A 226 -0.62 -17.06 3.30
C HIS A 226 -1.16 -15.62 3.30
N LYS A 227 -1.07 -14.95 2.14
CA LYS A 227 -1.69 -13.65 1.89
C LYS A 227 -3.21 -13.83 1.88
N TYR A 228 -3.89 -13.39 2.93
CA TYR A 228 -5.34 -13.30 2.93
C TYR A 228 -5.74 -12.02 2.18
N CYS A 229 -6.31 -12.21 0.98
CA CYS A 229 -6.84 -11.13 0.17
C CYS A 229 -8.20 -10.69 0.74
N ILE A 230 -8.28 -9.45 1.22
CA ILE A 230 -9.56 -8.81 1.47
C ILE A 230 -9.76 -7.83 0.32
N ILE A 231 -10.65 -8.17 -0.61
CA ILE A 231 -11.12 -7.22 -1.62
C ILE A 231 -12.15 -6.35 -0.93
N SER A 232 -11.71 -5.26 -0.31
CA SER A 232 -12.64 -4.22 0.12
C SER A 232 -12.38 -2.94 -0.65
N ASN A 233 -13.48 -2.27 -1.00
CA ASN A 233 -13.41 -0.94 -1.59
C ASN A 233 -13.03 0.03 -0.45
N PRO A 234 -11.84 0.67 -0.46
CA PRO A 234 -11.42 1.60 0.60
C PRO A 234 -12.28 2.86 0.72
N TYR A 235 -13.35 2.97 -0.07
CA TYR A 235 -14.24 4.12 -0.14
C TYR A 235 -15.72 3.82 0.15
N GLN A 236 -16.05 2.62 0.64
CA GLN A 236 -17.37 2.32 1.22
C GLN A 236 -17.47 2.81 2.66
#